data_AF-A0A835R0U5-F1
#
_entry.id   AF-A0A835R0U5-F1
#
_cell.length_a   1.000
_cell.length_b   1.000
_cell.length_c   1.000
_cell.angle_alpha   90.00
_cell.angle_beta   90.00
_cell.angle_gamma   90.00
#
_symmetry.space_group_name_H-M   'P 1'
#
loop_
_entity.id
_entity.type
_entity.pdbx_description
1 polymer ?
#
loop_
_entity_poly.entity_id
_entity_poly.type
_entity_poly.pdbx_seq_one_letter_code
_entity_poly.pdbx_strand_id
1 'polypeptide(L)'
;MRRQNARTLASRRDPPAEIVCPPRLPSRYHNRCFLCSFNGLFASIFAIVAVSGLLYYHVLSYSEKFAIIIDGGSTGTRMHVFVYRNGRERLPTIDFGLTASMKVVPGLSAFADDPEKAVESLMELLKFGKDRVPKNRWMATEIGLMATAGLRLLNGDVAEAILESCRKALRESGFNFRDDWASVISGRG
;
A
#
# COMPACT_ATOMS: atom_id res chain seq x y z
N MET A 1 -40.00 58.57 113.16
CA MET A 1 -40.55 57.39 113.89
C MET A 1 -41.84 56.98 113.19
N ARG A 2 -42.02 55.68 112.84
CA ARG A 2 -43.16 55.00 112.14
C ARG A 2 -43.29 55.26 110.62
N ARG A 3 -43.00 54.28 109.73
CA ARG A 3 -43.82 53.12 109.22
C ARG A 3 -45.07 53.60 108.45
N GLN A 4 -45.41 53.21 107.21
CA GLN A 4 -45.25 51.94 106.47
C GLN A 4 -45.60 52.11 104.96
N ASN A 5 -44.98 51.27 104.11
CA ASN A 5 -45.50 50.46 102.98
C ASN A 5 -46.22 51.16 101.79
N ALA A 6 -45.99 50.78 100.53
CA ALA A 6 -46.25 49.44 99.98
C ALA A 6 -45.42 49.09 98.74
N ARG A 7 -45.13 47.79 98.62
CA ARG A 7 -44.49 47.09 97.50
C ARG A 7 -45.50 46.80 96.39
N THR A 8 -45.07 46.87 95.13
CA THR A 8 -45.62 46.05 94.03
C THR A 8 -44.48 45.52 93.16
N LEU A 9 -44.62 44.25 92.77
CA LEU A 9 -43.64 43.31 92.23
C LEU A 9 -43.46 43.37 90.70
N ALA A 10 -42.38 42.70 90.27
CA ALA A 10 -42.11 42.13 88.94
C ALA A 10 -41.64 43.14 87.86
N SER A 11 -40.66 42.84 87.01
CA SER A 11 -40.31 41.56 86.42
C SER A 11 -38.86 41.61 85.91
N ARG A 12 -38.02 40.67 86.35
CA ARG A 12 -36.73 40.36 85.71
C ARG A 12 -37.00 39.78 84.33
N ARG A 13 -36.39 40.35 83.29
CA ARG A 13 -36.14 39.66 82.02
C ARG A 13 -34.68 39.88 81.68
N ASP A 14 -33.87 38.84 81.87
CA ASP A 14 -32.52 38.75 81.36
C ASP A 14 -32.58 38.73 79.82
N PRO A 15 -31.72 39.47 79.10
CA PRO A 15 -31.60 39.31 77.66
C PRO A 15 -30.87 37.98 77.31
N PRO A 16 -31.23 37.33 76.19
CA PRO A 16 -30.73 36.01 75.82
C PRO A 16 -29.28 36.00 75.34
N ALA A 17 -28.67 34.82 75.48
CA ALA A 17 -27.27 34.49 75.25
C ALA A 17 -26.69 34.92 73.88
N GLU A 18 -25.40 35.30 73.91
CA GLU A 18 -24.55 35.58 72.75
C GLU A 18 -24.55 34.42 71.74
N ILE A 19 -24.93 34.72 70.49
CA ILE A 19 -24.72 33.82 69.36
C ILE A 19 -23.28 33.99 68.90
N VAL A 20 -22.40 33.11 69.37
CA VAL A 20 -21.04 32.96 68.85
C VAL A 20 -21.11 32.28 67.47
N CYS A 21 -20.89 33.05 66.40
CA CYS A 21 -20.68 32.49 65.07
C CYS A 21 -19.32 31.77 65.01
N PRO A 22 -19.24 30.52 64.51
CA PRO A 22 -17.96 29.85 64.33
C PRO A 22 -17.12 30.56 63.24
N PRO A 23 -15.78 30.55 63.36
CA PRO A 23 -14.89 31.17 62.36
C PRO A 23 -15.05 30.48 61.01
N ARG A 24 -15.10 31.28 59.94
CA ARG A 24 -15.16 30.80 58.56
C ARG A 24 -13.92 29.93 58.27
N LEU A 25 -14.16 28.70 57.83
CA LEU A 25 -13.11 27.82 57.31
C LEU A 25 -12.39 28.49 56.13
N PRO A 26 -11.08 28.20 55.93
CA PRO A 26 -10.30 28.85 54.90
C PRO A 26 -10.88 28.53 53.52
N SER A 27 -11.04 29.59 52.71
CA SER A 27 -11.23 29.49 51.27
C SER A 27 -10.10 28.62 50.71
N ARG A 28 -10.44 27.39 50.30
CA ARG A 28 -9.57 26.59 49.45
C ARG A 28 -9.50 27.30 48.11
N TYR A 29 -8.53 28.19 48.01
CA TYR A 29 -8.04 28.77 46.77
C TYR A 29 -7.53 27.61 45.91
N HIS A 30 -8.39 27.08 45.05
CA HIS A 30 -8.05 25.98 44.16
C HIS A 30 -7.19 26.55 43.02
N ASN A 31 -5.90 26.64 43.30
CA ASN A 31 -4.89 27.03 42.34
C ASN A 31 -4.79 25.97 41.23
N ARG A 32 -5.28 26.35 40.05
CA ARG A 32 -4.78 26.03 38.71
C ARG A 32 -4.31 24.59 38.49
N CYS A 33 -5.16 23.80 37.85
CA CYS A 33 -4.74 22.77 36.89
C CYS A 33 -4.00 23.43 35.72
N PHE A 34 -2.74 23.85 35.92
CA PHE A 34 -1.85 24.24 34.82
C PHE A 34 -0.90 23.10 34.40
N LEU A 35 -0.90 21.97 35.13
CA LEU A 35 -0.15 20.77 34.76
C LEU A 35 -0.86 19.83 33.77
N CYS A 36 -2.17 20.00 33.53
CA CYS A 36 -2.90 19.15 32.59
C CYS A 36 -2.85 19.65 31.13
N SER A 37 -2.56 20.94 30.90
CA SER A 37 -2.67 21.55 29.57
C SER A 37 -1.48 21.29 28.65
N PHE A 38 -0.28 21.07 29.18
CA PHE A 38 0.90 20.74 28.35
C PHE A 38 0.96 19.25 28.01
N ASN A 39 0.64 18.37 28.96
CA ASN A 39 0.64 16.91 28.73
C ASN A 39 -0.37 16.48 27.66
N GLY A 40 -1.52 17.15 27.57
CA GLY A 40 -2.53 16.86 26.55
C GLY A 40 -2.11 17.21 25.12
N LEU A 41 -1.39 18.33 24.94
CA LEU A 41 -0.92 18.75 23.61
C LEU A 41 0.24 17.88 23.12
N PHE A 42 1.17 17.52 24.00
CA PHE A 42 2.23 16.57 23.64
C PHE A 42 1.67 15.18 23.34
N ALA A 43 0.69 14.71 24.10
CA ALA A 43 0.03 13.43 23.85
C ALA A 43 -0.78 13.43 22.54
N SER A 44 -1.47 14.52 22.20
CA SER A 44 -2.22 14.62 20.95
C SER A 44 -1.31 14.73 19.73
N ILE A 45 -0.22 15.51 19.80
CA ILE A 45 0.80 15.57 18.75
C ILE A 45 1.44 14.19 18.56
N PHE A 46 1.82 13.52 19.65
CA PHE A 46 2.39 12.17 19.57
C PHE A 46 1.41 11.18 18.93
N ALA A 47 0.12 11.22 19.31
CA ALA A 47 -0.91 10.38 18.70
C ALA A 47 -1.09 10.66 17.20
N ILE A 48 -1.08 11.93 16.78
CA ILE A 48 -1.17 12.32 15.36
C ILE A 48 0.07 11.85 14.60
N VAL A 49 1.27 11.99 15.16
CA VAL A 49 2.52 11.51 14.54
C VAL A 49 2.51 9.98 14.45
N ALA A 50 2.05 9.28 15.48
CA ALA A 50 1.96 7.82 15.47
C ALA A 50 0.93 7.31 14.45
N VAL A 51 -0.26 7.92 14.39
CA VAL A 51 -1.32 7.55 13.43
C VAL A 51 -0.91 7.92 12.00
N SER A 52 -0.33 9.11 11.78
CA SER A 52 0.16 9.51 10.46
C SER A 52 1.34 8.65 10.00
N GLY A 53 2.25 8.30 10.91
CA GLY A 53 3.31 7.31 10.67
C GLY A 53 2.72 5.96 10.29
N LEU A 54 1.77 5.43 11.08
CA LEU A 54 1.11 4.15 10.80
C LEU A 54 0.36 4.16 9.46
N LEU A 55 -0.35 5.24 9.15
CA LEU A 55 -1.04 5.44 7.87
C LEU A 55 -0.04 5.52 6.71
N TYR A 56 1.06 6.26 6.87
CA TYR A 56 2.14 6.35 5.90
C TYR A 56 2.78 4.98 5.65
N TYR A 57 3.06 4.21 6.71
CA TYR A 57 3.54 2.82 6.60
C TYR A 57 2.52 1.93 5.89
N HIS A 58 1.22 2.09 6.14
CA HIS A 58 0.18 1.33 5.47
C HIS A 58 0.07 1.66 3.97
N VAL A 59 0.09 2.95 3.62
CA VAL A 59 0.08 3.41 2.23
C VAL A 59 1.35 2.94 1.50
N LEU A 60 2.52 3.05 2.12
CA LEU A 60 3.77 2.56 1.54
C LEU A 60 3.84 1.03 1.43
N SER A 61 3.16 0.30 2.33
CA SER A 61 3.11 -1.16 2.26
C SER A 61 2.26 -1.69 1.11
N TYR A 62 1.41 -0.86 0.51
CA TYR A 62 0.56 -1.21 -0.62
C TYR A 62 1.28 -0.94 -1.95
N SER A 63 2.38 -1.67 -2.18
CA SER A 63 3.09 -1.58 -3.46
C SER A 63 2.48 -2.52 -4.48
N GLU A 64 1.96 -1.96 -5.57
CA GLU A 64 1.66 -2.71 -6.79
C GLU A 64 2.95 -3.29 -7.38
N LYS A 65 2.81 -4.50 -7.93
CA LYS A 65 3.85 -5.23 -8.64
C LYS A 65 3.35 -5.57 -10.03
N PHE A 66 4.30 -5.73 -10.94
CA PHE A 66 4.04 -5.99 -12.34
C PHE A 66 4.75 -7.28 -12.75
N ALA A 67 4.16 -8.03 -13.67
CA ALA A 67 4.78 -9.16 -14.35
C ALA A 67 4.32 -9.18 -15.81
N ILE A 68 5.19 -9.58 -16.72
CA ILE A 68 4.93 -9.63 -18.15
C ILE A 68 5.14 -11.04 -18.65
N ILE A 69 4.14 -11.58 -19.34
CA ILE A 69 4.23 -12.89 -20.01
C ILE A 69 3.96 -12.69 -21.50
N ILE A 70 4.84 -13.22 -22.33
CA ILE A 70 4.70 -13.24 -23.78
C ILE A 70 4.40 -14.67 -24.23
N ASP A 71 3.26 -14.88 -24.87
CA ASP A 71 2.88 -16.15 -25.52
C ASP A 71 3.23 -16.09 -27.02
N GLY A 72 4.23 -16.87 -27.41
CA GLY A 72 4.70 -17.01 -28.78
C GLY A 72 3.97 -18.13 -29.53
N GLY A 73 2.85 -17.80 -30.17
CA GLY A 73 2.06 -18.74 -30.97
C GLY A 73 2.41 -18.74 -32.46
N SER A 74 1.74 -19.61 -33.23
CA SER A 74 1.91 -19.68 -34.69
C SER A 74 1.14 -18.59 -35.44
N THR A 75 -0.04 -18.20 -34.93
CA THR A 75 -0.93 -17.21 -35.56
C THR A 75 -0.77 -15.80 -34.96
N GLY A 76 0.18 -15.62 -34.06
CA GLY A 76 0.51 -14.35 -33.46
C GLY A 76 1.17 -14.50 -32.10
N THR A 77 1.77 -13.40 -31.65
CA THR A 77 2.48 -13.30 -30.38
C THR A 77 1.69 -12.35 -29.48
N ARG A 78 1.44 -12.74 -28.23
CA ARG A 78 0.63 -11.96 -27.28
C ARG A 78 1.47 -11.58 -26.08
N MET A 79 1.42 -10.32 -25.68
CA MET A 79 1.94 -9.86 -24.38
C MET A 79 0.78 -9.66 -23.40
N HIS A 80 0.96 -10.15 -22.19
CA HIS A 80 0.11 -9.91 -21.04
C HIS A 80 0.91 -9.16 -19.98
N VAL A 81 0.40 -7.99 -19.57
CA VAL A 81 0.93 -7.23 -18.44
C VAL A 81 -0.01 -7.44 -17.26
N PHE A 82 0.48 -8.11 -16.23
CA PHE A 82 -0.24 -8.37 -15.00
C PHE A 82 0.13 -7.33 -13.96
N VAL A 83 -0.87 -6.84 -13.23
CA VAL A 83 -0.70 -6.03 -12.04
C VAL A 83 -1.21 -6.84 -10.88
N TYR A 84 -0.39 -6.99 -9.84
CA TYR A 84 -0.75 -7.75 -8.66
C TYR A 84 -0.26 -7.08 -7.39
N ARG A 85 -0.92 -7.38 -6.27
CA ARG A 85 -0.55 -6.87 -4.95
C ARG A 85 -0.16 -8.05 -4.07
N ASN A 86 0.98 -7.93 -3.37
CA ASN A 86 1.36 -8.91 -2.36
C ASN A 86 0.45 -8.73 -1.13
N GLY A 87 -0.33 -9.75 -0.79
CA GLY A 87 -0.96 -9.81 0.52
C GLY A 87 0.11 -10.04 1.58
N ARG A 88 0.03 -9.34 2.73
CA ARG A 88 0.99 -9.50 3.83
C ARG A 88 1.09 -10.97 4.32
N GLU A 89 0.03 -11.77 4.12
CA GLU A 89 -0.05 -13.19 4.50
C GLU A 89 -0.93 -14.03 3.55
N ARG A 90 -1.18 -13.55 2.32
CA ARG A 90 -2.11 -14.17 1.36
C ARG A 90 -1.49 -14.30 -0.03
N LEU A 91 -2.05 -15.21 -0.83
CA LEU A 91 -1.74 -15.32 -2.26
C LEU A 91 -1.84 -13.96 -2.96
N PRO A 92 -0.98 -13.68 -3.95
CA PRO A 92 -1.03 -12.43 -4.69
C PRO A 92 -2.41 -12.26 -5.33
N THR A 93 -2.98 -11.07 -5.17
CA THR A 93 -4.26 -10.72 -5.79
C THR A 93 -3.99 -9.98 -7.09
N ILE A 94 -4.52 -10.48 -8.20
CA ILE A 94 -4.43 -9.85 -9.51
C ILE A 94 -5.46 -8.72 -9.59
N ASP A 95 -5.02 -7.55 -10.03
CA ASP A 95 -5.90 -6.42 -10.35
C ASP A 95 -6.27 -6.47 -11.84
N PHE A 96 -7.36 -7.19 -12.14
CA PHE A 96 -7.83 -7.37 -13.52
C PHE A 96 -8.19 -6.05 -14.22
N GLY A 97 -8.54 -5.00 -13.46
CA GLY A 97 -8.84 -3.68 -14.02
C GLY A 97 -7.60 -2.96 -14.56
N LEU A 98 -6.42 -3.31 -14.05
CA LEU A 98 -5.14 -2.75 -14.47
C LEU A 98 -4.35 -3.67 -15.40
N THR A 99 -4.70 -4.97 -15.44
CA THR A 99 -4.08 -5.90 -16.39
C THR A 99 -4.42 -5.55 -17.83
N ALA A 100 -3.46 -5.76 -18.74
CA ALA A 100 -3.62 -5.42 -20.14
C ALA A 100 -3.01 -6.48 -21.05
N SER A 101 -3.53 -6.61 -22.27
CA SER A 101 -2.98 -7.52 -23.27
C SER A 101 -2.93 -6.89 -24.65
N MET A 102 -1.91 -7.25 -25.43
CA MET A 102 -1.76 -6.86 -26.83
C MET A 102 -1.31 -8.07 -27.66
N LYS A 103 -1.79 -8.17 -28.90
CA LYS A 103 -1.40 -9.21 -29.86
C LYS A 103 -0.79 -8.55 -31.10
N VAL A 104 0.30 -9.12 -31.60
CA VAL A 104 0.89 -8.83 -32.91
C VAL A 104 0.77 -10.05 -33.82
N VAL A 105 0.80 -9.80 -35.14
CA VAL A 105 0.69 -10.81 -36.21
C VAL A 105 1.77 -10.47 -37.27
N PRO A 106 2.53 -11.44 -37.81
CA PRO A 106 2.39 -12.89 -37.60
C PRO A 106 2.98 -13.37 -36.27
N GLY A 107 2.83 -14.68 -35.97
CA GLY A 107 3.41 -15.31 -34.78
C GLY A 107 4.89 -15.64 -34.95
N LEU A 108 5.56 -16.01 -33.86
CA LEU A 108 7.01 -16.27 -33.87
C LEU A 108 7.41 -17.34 -34.90
N SER A 109 6.58 -18.37 -35.12
CA SER A 109 6.92 -19.44 -36.06
C SER A 109 6.95 -18.99 -37.53
N ALA A 110 6.39 -17.83 -37.86
CA ALA A 110 6.43 -17.29 -39.22
C ALA A 110 7.81 -16.71 -39.60
N PHE A 111 8.70 -16.54 -38.61
CA PHE A 111 10.05 -16.01 -38.81
C PHE A 111 11.11 -17.12 -38.95
N ALA A 112 10.69 -18.35 -39.32
CA ALA A 112 11.59 -19.49 -39.50
C ALA A 112 12.70 -19.23 -40.53
N ASP A 113 12.40 -18.47 -41.58
CA ASP A 113 13.35 -18.14 -42.64
C ASP A 113 14.27 -16.95 -42.29
N ASP A 114 13.87 -16.13 -41.31
CA ASP A 114 14.59 -14.92 -40.89
C ASP A 114 14.34 -14.62 -39.40
N PRO A 115 15.06 -15.31 -38.49
CA PRO A 115 14.86 -15.19 -37.04
C PRO A 115 14.99 -13.77 -36.49
N GLU A 116 15.84 -12.93 -37.08
CA GLU A 116 16.06 -11.56 -36.63
C GLU A 116 14.80 -10.69 -36.78
N LYS A 117 13.93 -10.98 -37.76
CA LYS A 117 12.63 -10.27 -37.91
C LYS A 117 11.66 -10.52 -36.75
N ALA A 118 11.84 -11.59 -35.98
CA ALA A 118 11.05 -11.81 -34.77
C ALA A 118 11.25 -10.68 -33.74
N VAL A 119 12.42 -10.03 -33.76
CA VAL A 119 12.72 -8.88 -32.88
C VAL A 119 11.82 -7.70 -33.19
N GLU A 120 11.57 -7.38 -34.45
CA GLU A 120 10.71 -6.24 -34.83
C GLU A 120 9.29 -6.40 -34.27
N SER A 121 8.73 -7.60 -34.40
CA SER A 121 7.43 -7.96 -33.81
C SER A 121 7.44 -7.83 -32.28
N LEU A 122 8.53 -8.23 -31.64
CA LEU A 122 8.69 -8.14 -30.19
C LEU A 122 8.89 -6.70 -29.71
N MET A 123 9.52 -5.83 -30.49
CA MET A 123 9.72 -4.42 -30.14
C MET A 123 8.40 -3.66 -29.99
N GLU A 124 7.41 -3.98 -30.81
CA GLU A 124 6.06 -3.42 -30.68
C GLU A 124 5.40 -3.81 -29.35
N LEU A 125 5.53 -5.09 -28.97
CA LEU A 125 5.05 -5.58 -27.67
C LEU A 125 5.83 -4.96 -26.50
N LEU A 126 7.16 -4.83 -26.61
CA LEU A 126 7.98 -4.20 -25.57
C LEU A 126 7.61 -2.74 -25.35
N LYS A 127 7.28 -2.00 -26.42
CA LYS A 127 6.75 -0.65 -26.31
C LYS A 127 5.43 -0.63 -25.53
N PHE A 128 4.50 -1.52 -25.87
CA PHE A 128 3.26 -1.67 -25.12
C PHE A 128 3.50 -1.97 -23.63
N GLY A 129 4.41 -2.90 -23.31
CA GLY A 129 4.78 -3.20 -21.92
C GLY A 129 5.34 -1.98 -21.19
N LYS A 130 6.21 -1.21 -21.85
CA LYS A 130 6.81 0.02 -21.30
C LYS A 130 5.79 1.13 -21.08
N ASP A 131 4.76 1.21 -21.91
CA ASP A 131 3.66 2.17 -21.75
C ASP A 131 2.74 1.80 -20.57
N ARG A 132 2.66 0.52 -20.20
CA ARG A 132 1.82 0.04 -19.09
C ARG A 132 2.53 -0.04 -17.75
N VAL A 133 3.85 -0.24 -17.74
CA VAL A 133 4.64 -0.38 -16.52
C VAL A 133 5.35 0.94 -16.22
N PRO A 134 5.18 1.55 -15.03
CA PRO A 134 5.91 2.75 -14.64
C PRO A 134 7.43 2.54 -14.73
N LYS A 135 8.16 3.53 -15.25
CA LYS A 135 9.61 3.43 -15.54
C LYS A 135 10.45 3.00 -14.33
N ASN A 136 10.10 3.47 -13.13
CA ASN A 136 10.79 3.10 -11.89
C ASN A 136 10.54 1.63 -11.45
N ARG A 137 9.64 0.91 -12.11
CA ARG A 137 9.33 -0.50 -11.87
C ARG A 137 9.91 -1.44 -12.91
N TRP A 138 10.49 -0.96 -14.01
CA TRP A 138 10.98 -1.82 -15.10
C TRP A 138 11.97 -2.88 -14.60
N MET A 139 13.03 -2.48 -13.91
CA MET A 139 14.05 -3.41 -13.41
C MET A 139 13.53 -4.40 -12.35
N ALA A 140 12.35 -4.16 -11.76
CA ALA A 140 11.71 -5.07 -10.79
C ALA A 140 10.60 -5.92 -11.44
N THR A 141 10.23 -5.63 -12.69
CA THR A 141 9.15 -6.30 -13.40
C THR A 141 9.74 -7.46 -14.18
N GLU A 142 9.36 -8.67 -13.78
CA GLU A 142 9.75 -9.90 -14.49
C GLU A 142 9.08 -9.94 -15.86
N ILE A 143 9.84 -10.29 -16.89
CA ILE A 143 9.34 -10.55 -18.23
C ILE A 143 9.76 -11.97 -18.65
N GLY A 144 8.83 -12.74 -19.20
CA GLY A 144 9.11 -14.09 -19.72
C GLY A 144 8.44 -14.31 -21.06
N LEU A 145 9.00 -15.21 -21.87
CA LEU A 145 8.47 -15.62 -23.16
C LEU A 145 8.30 -17.14 -23.18
N MET A 146 7.07 -17.56 -23.45
CA MET A 146 6.68 -18.94 -23.57
C MET A 146 6.23 -19.20 -24.99
N ALA A 147 7.07 -19.89 -25.76
CA ALA A 147 6.70 -20.32 -27.09
C ALA A 147 5.87 -21.61 -27.03
N THR A 148 4.81 -21.67 -27.84
CA THR A 148 3.84 -22.78 -27.83
C THR A 148 4.01 -23.67 -29.06
N ALA A 149 2.93 -24.34 -29.48
CA ALA A 149 2.96 -25.40 -30.49
C ALA A 149 3.63 -24.98 -31.82
N GLY A 150 3.55 -23.70 -32.20
CA GLY A 150 4.13 -23.19 -33.44
C GLY A 150 5.65 -23.42 -33.55
N LEU A 151 6.40 -23.13 -32.49
CA LEU A 151 7.87 -23.31 -32.49
C LEU A 151 8.28 -24.78 -32.34
N ARG A 152 7.44 -25.62 -31.72
CA ARG A 152 7.71 -27.07 -31.59
C ARG A 152 7.72 -27.80 -32.93
N LEU A 153 7.04 -27.25 -33.94
CA LEU A 153 6.95 -27.83 -35.28
C LEU A 153 8.13 -27.46 -36.19
N LEU A 154 8.96 -26.51 -35.75
CA LEU A 154 10.16 -26.11 -36.48
C LEU A 154 11.33 -27.06 -36.16
N ASN A 155 12.36 -27.03 -37.00
CA ASN A 155 13.65 -27.63 -36.68
C ASN A 155 14.20 -26.99 -35.40
N GLY A 156 14.83 -27.81 -34.54
CA GLY A 156 15.33 -27.36 -33.23
C GLY A 156 16.27 -26.17 -33.32
N ASP A 157 17.20 -26.17 -34.28
CA ASP A 157 18.15 -25.08 -34.50
C ASP A 157 17.46 -23.78 -34.93
N VAL A 158 16.38 -23.87 -35.72
CA VAL A 158 15.60 -22.71 -36.18
C VAL A 158 14.78 -22.13 -35.04
N ALA A 159 14.12 -22.98 -34.26
CA ALA A 159 13.38 -22.54 -33.08
C ALA A 159 14.30 -21.86 -32.06
N GLU A 160 15.50 -22.41 -31.85
CA GLU A 160 16.50 -21.84 -30.95
C GLU A 160 17.06 -20.52 -31.48
N ALA A 161 17.31 -20.40 -32.78
CA ALA A 161 17.73 -19.13 -33.38
C ALA A 161 16.69 -18.02 -33.16
N ILE A 162 15.40 -18.31 -33.36
CA ILE A 162 14.30 -17.37 -33.07
C ILE A 162 14.30 -16.98 -31.59
N LEU A 163 14.38 -17.97 -30.69
CA LEU A 163 14.40 -17.71 -29.26
C LEU A 163 15.61 -16.87 -28.85
N GLU A 164 16.80 -17.11 -29.41
CA GLU A 164 17.99 -16.33 -29.10
C GLU A 164 17.86 -14.86 -29.54
N SER A 165 17.32 -14.62 -30.73
CA SER A 165 16.98 -13.26 -31.18
C SER A 165 15.99 -12.58 -30.22
N CYS A 166 14.97 -13.31 -29.72
CA CYS A 166 14.08 -12.81 -28.68
C CYS A 166 14.80 -12.56 -27.34
N ARG A 167 15.67 -13.46 -26.88
CA ARG A 167 16.43 -13.29 -25.62
C ARG A 167 17.26 -12.02 -25.66
N LYS A 168 17.95 -11.75 -26.77
CA LYS A 168 18.71 -10.52 -26.97
C LYS A 168 17.85 -9.28 -26.77
N ALA A 169 16.69 -9.21 -27.44
CA ALA A 169 15.76 -8.09 -27.30
C ALA A 169 15.20 -7.97 -25.87
N LEU A 170 14.92 -9.08 -25.19
CA LEU A 170 14.43 -9.08 -23.80
C LEU A 170 15.50 -8.61 -22.81
N ARG A 171 16.77 -9.00 -22.99
CA ARG A 171 17.91 -8.50 -22.18
C ARG A 171 18.06 -6.98 -22.29
N GLU A 172 17.85 -6.43 -23.48
CA GLU A 172 17.97 -4.99 -23.75
C GLU A 172 16.71 -4.19 -23.36
N SER A 173 15.63 -4.86 -22.96
CA SER A 173 14.35 -4.21 -22.68
C SER A 173 14.37 -3.30 -21.43
N GLY A 174 15.25 -3.59 -20.47
CA GLY A 174 15.28 -2.94 -19.15
C GLY A 174 14.32 -3.54 -18.12
N PHE A 175 13.53 -4.55 -18.52
CA PHE A 175 12.78 -5.41 -17.59
C PHE A 175 13.70 -6.46 -16.95
N ASN A 176 13.27 -7.05 -15.84
CA ASN A 176 13.99 -8.15 -15.21
C ASN A 176 13.80 -9.42 -16.05
N PHE A 177 14.87 -9.88 -16.70
CA PHE A 177 14.84 -11.02 -17.61
C PHE A 177 15.99 -11.99 -17.32
N ARG A 178 15.73 -13.28 -17.53
CA ARG A 178 16.72 -14.35 -17.51
C ARG A 178 16.54 -15.25 -18.73
N ASP A 179 17.63 -15.77 -19.28
CA ASP A 179 17.57 -16.56 -20.52
C ASP A 179 16.71 -17.83 -20.41
N ASP A 180 16.64 -18.43 -19.22
CA ASP A 180 15.77 -19.59 -18.92
C ASP A 180 14.27 -19.26 -18.96
N TRP A 181 13.90 -17.97 -18.95
CA TRP A 181 12.51 -17.51 -19.03
C TRP A 181 12.02 -17.31 -20.46
N ALA A 182 12.88 -17.53 -21.47
CA ALA A 182 12.49 -17.60 -22.87
C ALA A 182 12.69 -19.04 -23.37
N SER A 183 11.61 -19.82 -23.37
CA SER A 183 11.66 -21.24 -23.72
C SER A 183 10.41 -21.72 -24.47
N VAL A 184 10.56 -22.84 -25.17
CA VAL A 184 9.43 -23.58 -25.71
C VAL A 184 8.83 -24.44 -24.59
N ILE A 185 7.56 -24.26 -24.27
CA ILE A 185 6.87 -25.13 -23.32
C ILE A 185 6.85 -26.53 -23.93
N SER A 186 7.26 -27.59 -23.21
CA SER A 186 7.04 -28.97 -23.69
C SER A 186 5.58 -29.36 -23.45
N GLY A 187 4.87 -29.83 -24.47
CA GLY A 187 3.44 -30.17 -24.38
C GLY A 187 3.09 -31.43 -23.56
N ARG A 188 3.88 -31.78 -22.54
CA ARG A 188 3.55 -32.89 -21.64
C ARG A 188 2.69 -32.35 -20.51
N GLY A 189 1.37 -32.53 -20.66
CA GLY A 189 0.35 -32.40 -19.62
C GLY A 189 -0.54 -33.63 -19.68
#